data_AF-A0A9D6MP28-F1
#
_entry.id   AF-A0A9D6MP28-F1
#
_cell.length_a   1.000
_cell.length_b   1.000
_cell.length_c   1.000
_cell.angle_alpha   90.00
_cell.angle_beta   90.00
_cell.angle_gamma   90.00
#
_symmetry.space_group_name_H-M   'P 1'
#
loop_
_entity.id
_entity.type
_entity.pdbx_description
1 polymer ?
#
loop_
_entity_poly.entity_id
_entity_poly.type
_entity_poly.pdbx_seq_one_letter_code
_entity_poly.pdbx_strand_id
1 'polypeptide(L)'
;MCRSQKLLAGAAALIALAVAMRAEATSDPTALCQKTIVQQLFKYEKTHLKSHIKCLDGENKGVFAGPCPDAAAAAKIALTDSKVRARIALKCTLPEITTLGYRADCAYEAATAGREGQCAALPVTTPDEFAACLTCWKGAEASELIALLYASHASEVCGGSLDEGSPVCSDLDCTTPLPEQHDLGDTAENDCQRAISKAGVLYTLKRQKPLEKCLLIGGTKASCLADPVLQLKLAKAETQKQTVIKNKCGNRAPSATTTFCCKCGTGNQCMVIADRATCAGTAGCTVQEGKSCDGGTLKCVPGPHTITWWDNCPENDTCPGTTLTTLDDLIACVDTSADAIVDELLALQFPTSYPAATASPDATPTVTPTPP
;
A
#
# COMPACT_ATOMS: atom_id res chain seq x y z
N MET A 1 -30.88 27.16 -2.42
CA MET A 1 -30.92 26.03 -3.38
C MET A 1 -31.37 26.55 -4.74
N CYS A 2 -30.41 26.93 -5.60
CA CYS A 2 -30.69 27.42 -6.95
C CYS A 2 -30.27 26.35 -7.97
N ARG A 3 -31.26 25.74 -8.62
CA ARG A 3 -31.08 24.91 -9.82
C ARG A 3 -30.84 25.83 -11.01
N SER A 4 -29.70 25.71 -11.69
CA SER A 4 -29.53 26.24 -13.05
C SER A 4 -29.55 25.09 -14.05
N GLN A 5 -30.70 24.89 -14.67
CA GLN A 5 -30.83 24.27 -15.99
C GLN A 5 -30.41 25.31 -17.03
N LYS A 6 -29.50 24.96 -17.95
CA LYS A 6 -29.32 25.69 -19.20
C LYS A 6 -29.49 24.76 -20.39
N LEU A 7 -30.51 25.12 -21.15
CA LEU A 7 -30.99 24.73 -22.46
C LEU A 7 -29.97 24.20 -23.48
N LEU A 8 -30.46 23.19 -24.20
CA LEU A 8 -30.04 22.72 -25.52
C LEU A 8 -30.50 23.67 -26.64
N ALA A 9 -29.60 23.94 -27.60
CA ALA A 9 -29.83 24.22 -29.02
C ALA A 9 -28.42 24.31 -29.65
N GLY A 10 -28.04 23.74 -30.78
CA GLY A 10 -28.74 23.16 -31.92
C GLY A 10 -27.90 23.53 -33.14
N ALA A 11 -27.27 22.57 -33.83
CA ALA A 11 -26.77 22.70 -35.20
C ALA A 11 -26.37 21.31 -35.72
N ALA A 12 -27.22 20.75 -36.58
CA ALA A 12 -26.93 19.54 -37.34
C ALA A 12 -26.10 19.93 -38.57
N ALA A 13 -24.90 19.37 -38.68
CA ALA A 13 -24.12 19.37 -39.91
C ALA A 13 -24.00 17.92 -40.40
N LEU A 14 -24.71 17.61 -41.49
CA LEU A 14 -24.60 16.37 -42.24
C LEU A 14 -23.22 16.33 -42.92
N ILE A 15 -22.31 15.54 -42.36
CA ILE A 15 -21.08 15.12 -43.02
C ILE A 15 -21.30 13.68 -43.50
N ALA A 16 -21.60 13.53 -44.79
CA ALA A 16 -21.53 12.25 -45.48
C ALA A 16 -20.04 11.91 -45.69
N LEU A 17 -19.44 11.23 -44.72
CA LEU A 17 -18.09 10.68 -44.83
C LEU A 17 -18.19 9.26 -45.38
N ALA A 18 -17.47 9.00 -46.47
CA ALA A 18 -17.32 7.69 -47.07
C ALA A 18 -16.96 6.65 -46.01
N VAL A 19 -17.81 5.62 -45.86
CA VAL A 19 -17.50 4.41 -45.11
C VAL A 19 -16.50 3.63 -45.95
N ALA A 20 -15.21 3.99 -45.84
CA ALA A 20 -14.16 3.03 -46.08
C ALA A 20 -14.41 1.89 -45.08
N MET A 21 -14.72 0.70 -45.58
CA MET A 21 -14.61 -0.51 -44.78
C MET A 21 -13.15 -0.63 -44.35
N ARG A 22 -12.80 -0.02 -43.22
CA ARG A 22 -11.71 -0.51 -42.40
C ARG A 22 -12.15 -1.91 -42.02
N ALA A 23 -11.52 -2.93 -42.61
CA ALA A 23 -11.42 -4.20 -41.93
C ALA A 23 -11.07 -3.85 -40.48
N GLU A 24 -11.95 -4.20 -39.54
CA GLU A 24 -11.60 -4.14 -38.13
C GLU A 24 -10.32 -4.96 -38.04
N ALA A 25 -9.19 -4.27 -37.91
CA ALA A 25 -7.90 -4.92 -37.73
C ALA A 25 -8.13 -5.91 -36.60
N THR A 26 -8.08 -7.19 -36.93
CA THR A 26 -8.22 -8.29 -35.99
C THR A 26 -7.33 -7.95 -34.82
N SER A 27 -7.94 -7.52 -33.70
CA SER A 27 -7.19 -7.07 -32.54
C SER A 27 -6.31 -8.23 -32.13
N ASP A 28 -4.98 -8.06 -32.22
CA ASP A 28 -4.02 -9.09 -31.85
C ASP A 28 -4.46 -9.74 -30.53
N PRO A 29 -4.80 -11.04 -30.54
CA PRO A 29 -5.28 -11.74 -29.35
C PRO A 29 -4.32 -11.61 -28.16
N THR A 30 -3.01 -11.59 -28.45
CA THR A 30 -1.94 -11.39 -27.46
C THR A 30 -2.04 -10.02 -26.80
N ALA A 31 -2.19 -8.95 -27.59
CA ALA A 31 -2.41 -7.59 -27.08
C ALA A 31 -3.72 -7.45 -26.29
N LEU A 32 -4.78 -8.15 -26.69
CA LEU A 32 -6.05 -8.17 -25.95
C LEU A 32 -5.91 -8.88 -24.60
N CYS A 33 -5.18 -10.01 -24.56
CA CYS A 33 -4.88 -10.72 -23.33
C CYS A 33 -4.08 -9.82 -22.36
N GLN A 34 -2.97 -9.23 -22.80
CA GLN A 34 -2.15 -8.33 -21.96
C GLN A 34 -2.95 -7.18 -21.38
N LYS A 35 -3.73 -6.50 -22.23
CA LYS A 35 -4.62 -5.43 -21.80
C LYS A 35 -5.64 -5.91 -20.77
N THR A 36 -6.14 -7.14 -20.91
CA THR A 36 -7.09 -7.71 -19.96
C THR A 36 -6.44 -8.00 -18.62
N ILE A 37 -5.26 -8.61 -18.60
CA ILE A 37 -4.47 -8.90 -17.38
C ILE A 37 -4.27 -7.62 -16.59
N VAL A 38 -3.61 -6.61 -17.19
CA VAL A 38 -3.29 -5.33 -16.56
C VAL A 38 -4.55 -4.65 -16.01
N GLN A 39 -5.61 -4.55 -16.83
CA GLN A 39 -6.84 -3.87 -16.41
C GLN A 39 -7.59 -4.62 -15.31
N GLN A 40 -7.54 -5.95 -15.26
CA GLN A 40 -8.20 -6.71 -14.21
C GLN A 40 -7.39 -6.68 -12.91
N LEU A 41 -6.07 -6.84 -12.96
CA LEU A 41 -5.21 -6.78 -11.78
C LEU A 41 -5.24 -5.40 -11.11
N PHE A 42 -5.22 -4.30 -11.88
CA PHE A 42 -5.40 -2.96 -11.32
C PHE A 42 -6.76 -2.77 -10.62
N LYS A 43 -7.82 -3.44 -11.09
CA LYS A 43 -9.13 -3.40 -10.42
C LYS A 43 -9.12 -4.17 -9.11
N TYR A 44 -8.45 -5.33 -9.09
CA TYR A 44 -8.27 -6.12 -7.88
C TYR A 44 -7.52 -5.33 -6.83
N GLU A 45 -6.32 -4.85 -7.15
CA GLU A 45 -5.46 -4.03 -6.28
C GLU A 45 -6.21 -2.81 -5.73
N LYS A 46 -6.82 -2.00 -6.61
CA LYS A 46 -7.62 -0.84 -6.18
C LYS A 46 -8.76 -1.23 -5.23
N THR A 47 -9.38 -2.39 -5.42
CA THR A 47 -10.45 -2.85 -4.53
C THR A 47 -9.89 -3.36 -3.21
N HIS A 48 -8.75 -4.04 -3.23
CA HIS A 48 -7.99 -4.50 -2.07
C HIS A 48 -7.65 -3.30 -1.16
N LEU A 49 -6.90 -2.34 -1.70
CA LEU A 49 -6.46 -1.13 -0.99
C LEU A 49 -7.63 -0.33 -0.43
N LYS A 50 -8.68 -0.10 -1.22
CA LYS A 50 -9.84 0.69 -0.76
C LYS A 50 -10.67 0.00 0.31
N SER A 51 -10.75 -1.33 0.27
CA SER A 51 -11.55 -2.08 1.25
C SER A 51 -10.84 -2.10 2.59
N HIS A 52 -9.52 -2.32 2.60
CA HIS A 52 -8.68 -2.20 3.80
C HIS A 52 -8.66 -0.79 4.36
N ILE A 53 -8.39 0.26 3.56
CA ILE A 53 -8.43 1.66 4.03
C ILE A 53 -9.76 1.97 4.71
N LYS A 54 -10.89 1.55 4.12
CA LYS A 54 -12.20 1.82 4.70
C LYS A 54 -12.38 1.09 6.04
N CYS A 55 -11.86 -0.13 6.13
CA CYS A 55 -11.92 -0.93 7.34
C CYS A 55 -11.06 -0.29 8.44
N LEU A 56 -9.77 -0.07 8.18
CA LEU A 56 -8.80 0.50 9.13
C LEU A 56 -9.18 1.92 9.58
N ASP A 57 -9.78 2.72 8.69
CA ASP A 57 -10.38 4.02 9.03
C ASP A 57 -11.50 3.90 10.09
N GLY A 58 -12.27 2.80 10.03
CA GLY A 58 -13.39 2.52 10.93
C GLY A 58 -12.92 1.96 12.27
N GLU A 59 -11.97 1.05 12.22
CA GLU A 59 -11.28 0.48 13.39
C GLU A 59 -10.58 1.56 14.21
N ASN A 60 -9.75 2.39 13.59
CA ASN A 60 -9.11 3.52 14.27
C ASN A 60 -10.10 4.49 14.92
N LYS A 61 -11.33 4.58 14.41
CA LYS A 61 -12.38 5.43 14.99
C LYS A 61 -13.20 4.74 16.09
N GLY A 62 -12.90 3.49 16.40
CA GLY A 62 -13.68 2.67 17.31
C GLY A 62 -15.09 2.36 16.80
N VAL A 63 -15.33 2.43 15.48
CA VAL A 63 -16.63 2.06 14.89
C VAL A 63 -16.86 0.54 15.04
N PHE A 64 -15.77 -0.23 15.03
CA PHE A 64 -15.70 -1.65 15.36
C PHE A 64 -14.28 -1.97 15.82
N ALA A 65 -14.06 -3.12 16.45
CA ALA A 65 -12.80 -3.48 17.14
C ALA A 65 -11.85 -4.35 16.31
N GLY A 66 -11.95 -4.28 14.98
CA GLY A 66 -11.20 -5.15 14.09
C GLY A 66 -11.57 -6.65 14.17
N PRO A 67 -10.72 -7.53 13.60
CA PRO A 67 -9.56 -7.16 12.79
C PRO A 67 -9.96 -6.72 11.37
N CYS A 68 -9.07 -6.01 10.69
CA CYS A 68 -9.19 -5.67 9.28
C CYS A 68 -8.39 -6.62 8.37
N PRO A 69 -8.97 -7.07 7.23
CA PRO A 69 -10.26 -6.67 6.68
C PRO A 69 -11.45 -7.34 7.38
N ASP A 70 -12.51 -6.58 7.64
CA ASP A 70 -13.77 -7.11 8.13
C ASP A 70 -14.42 -8.08 7.11
N ALA A 71 -15.43 -8.84 7.54
CA ALA A 71 -16.09 -9.82 6.67
C ALA A 71 -16.67 -9.23 5.38
N ALA A 72 -17.14 -7.98 5.40
CA ALA A 72 -17.70 -7.32 4.21
C ALA A 72 -16.60 -6.87 3.24
N ALA A 73 -15.49 -6.36 3.76
CA ALA A 73 -14.28 -6.03 3.00
C ALA A 73 -13.68 -7.31 2.39
N ALA A 74 -13.51 -8.37 3.18
CA ALA A 74 -13.02 -9.67 2.72
C ALA A 74 -13.90 -10.26 1.61
N ALA A 75 -15.23 -10.28 1.79
CA ALA A 75 -16.16 -10.77 0.77
C ALA A 75 -16.08 -9.94 -0.53
N LYS A 76 -15.89 -8.62 -0.44
CA LYS A 76 -15.73 -7.76 -1.61
C LYS A 76 -14.42 -8.00 -2.35
N ILE A 77 -13.34 -8.24 -1.62
CA ILE A 77 -12.02 -8.58 -2.18
C ILE A 77 -12.13 -9.93 -2.90
N ALA A 78 -12.65 -10.97 -2.23
CA ALA A 78 -12.82 -12.31 -2.79
C ALA A 78 -13.72 -12.33 -4.04
N LEU A 79 -14.83 -11.58 -4.02
CA LEU A 79 -15.70 -11.44 -5.20
C LEU A 79 -14.99 -10.73 -6.36
N THR A 80 -14.12 -9.77 -6.07
CA THR A 80 -13.35 -9.06 -7.10
C THR A 80 -12.27 -9.97 -7.68
N ASP A 81 -11.55 -10.71 -6.84
CA ASP A 81 -10.60 -11.74 -7.26
C ASP A 81 -11.25 -12.75 -8.22
N SER A 82 -12.36 -13.35 -7.81
CA SER A 82 -13.10 -14.32 -8.63
C SER A 82 -13.50 -13.75 -10.00
N LYS A 83 -13.92 -12.48 -10.06
CA LYS A 83 -14.28 -11.80 -11.32
C LYS A 83 -13.07 -11.48 -12.19
N VAL A 84 -11.94 -11.16 -11.57
CA VAL A 84 -10.67 -10.89 -12.26
C VAL A 84 -10.16 -12.17 -12.89
N ARG A 85 -10.08 -13.26 -12.12
CA ARG A 85 -9.67 -14.58 -12.58
C ARG A 85 -10.51 -15.08 -13.75
N ALA A 86 -11.84 -15.08 -13.58
CA ALA A 86 -12.76 -15.50 -14.65
C ALA A 86 -12.60 -14.66 -15.94
N ARG A 87 -12.31 -13.36 -15.83
CA ARG A 87 -12.14 -12.49 -17.00
C ARG A 87 -10.80 -12.70 -17.70
N ILE A 88 -9.72 -12.93 -16.95
CA ILE A 88 -8.42 -13.27 -17.52
C ILE A 88 -8.52 -14.63 -18.21
N ALA A 89 -9.05 -15.64 -17.53
CA ALA A 89 -9.21 -16.98 -18.10
C ALA A 89 -10.08 -17.02 -19.35
N LEU A 90 -11.09 -16.15 -19.46
CA LEU A 90 -11.93 -16.03 -20.65
C LEU A 90 -11.22 -15.37 -21.85
N LYS A 91 -10.22 -14.52 -21.61
CA LYS A 91 -9.59 -13.66 -22.64
C LYS A 91 -8.15 -14.00 -22.96
N CYS A 92 -7.57 -14.91 -22.21
CA CYS A 92 -6.19 -15.34 -22.33
C CYS A 92 -6.13 -16.85 -22.46
N THR A 93 -5.22 -17.30 -23.30
CA THR A 93 -4.79 -18.69 -23.42
C THR A 93 -3.34 -18.81 -22.92
N LEU A 94 -2.91 -20.02 -22.53
CA LEU A 94 -1.51 -20.22 -22.13
C LEU A 94 -0.49 -19.81 -23.22
N PRO A 95 -0.69 -20.12 -24.51
CA PRO A 95 0.23 -19.67 -25.56
C PRO A 95 0.37 -18.15 -25.64
N GLU A 96 -0.72 -17.39 -25.46
CA GLU A 96 -0.66 -15.92 -25.43
C GLU A 96 0.10 -15.43 -24.20
N ILE A 97 -0.15 -16.02 -23.03
CA ILE A 97 0.56 -15.70 -21.77
C ILE A 97 2.06 -15.95 -21.91
N THR A 98 2.46 -17.09 -22.46
CA THR A 98 3.87 -17.40 -22.74
C THR A 98 4.48 -16.44 -23.78
N THR A 99 3.72 -16.10 -24.83
CA THR A 99 4.18 -15.14 -25.86
C THR A 99 4.43 -13.74 -25.27
N LEU A 100 3.66 -13.35 -24.26
CA LEU A 100 3.85 -12.10 -23.53
C LEU A 100 5.07 -12.12 -22.58
N GLY A 101 5.71 -13.28 -22.41
CA GLY A 101 6.91 -13.44 -21.60
C GLY A 101 6.65 -13.69 -20.12
N TYR A 102 5.40 -14.01 -19.73
CA TYR A 102 5.15 -14.47 -18.37
C TYR A 102 5.75 -15.85 -18.14
N ARG A 103 6.10 -16.11 -16.89
CA ARG A 103 6.63 -17.39 -16.44
C ARG A 103 5.58 -18.50 -16.53
N ALA A 104 6.05 -19.74 -16.62
CA ALA A 104 5.21 -20.95 -16.59
C ALA A 104 5.04 -21.53 -15.17
N ASP A 105 5.59 -20.84 -14.17
CA ASP A 105 5.45 -21.10 -12.74
C ASP A 105 5.01 -19.81 -12.03
N CYS A 106 4.71 -19.90 -10.73
CA CYS A 106 4.34 -18.74 -9.93
C CYS A 106 5.51 -18.17 -9.09
N ALA A 107 6.72 -18.68 -9.29
CA ALA A 107 7.91 -18.30 -8.53
C ALA A 107 8.51 -16.99 -9.09
N TYR A 108 7.82 -15.87 -8.81
CA TYR A 108 8.27 -14.54 -9.23
C TYR A 108 9.45 -14.03 -8.38
N GLU A 109 9.52 -14.44 -7.12
CA GLU A 109 10.58 -14.09 -6.17
C GLU A 109 11.11 -15.33 -5.43
N ALA A 110 12.20 -15.16 -4.68
CA ALA A 110 12.94 -16.25 -4.03
C ALA A 110 12.28 -16.80 -2.75
N ALA A 111 11.14 -16.26 -2.34
CA ALA A 111 10.50 -16.54 -1.07
C ALA A 111 10.14 -18.02 -0.88
N THR A 112 10.40 -18.53 0.33
CA THR A 112 10.20 -19.95 0.68
C THR A 112 9.15 -20.18 1.78
N ALA A 113 8.67 -19.12 2.43
CA ALA A 113 7.75 -19.19 3.56
C ALA A 113 6.59 -18.20 3.41
N GLY A 114 5.71 -18.18 4.42
CA GLY A 114 4.63 -17.18 4.52
C GLY A 114 3.71 -17.14 3.31
N ARG A 115 3.29 -15.93 2.96
CA ARG A 115 2.36 -15.62 1.88
C ARG A 115 3.00 -15.79 0.52
N GLU A 116 4.23 -15.32 0.38
CA GLU A 116 4.96 -15.34 -0.88
C GLU A 116 5.31 -16.77 -1.28
N GLY A 117 5.75 -17.61 -0.34
CA GLY A 117 5.93 -19.04 -0.56
C GLY A 117 4.61 -19.74 -0.95
N GLN A 118 3.48 -19.33 -0.37
CA GLN A 118 2.16 -19.82 -0.81
C GLN A 118 1.84 -19.38 -2.25
N CYS A 119 2.14 -18.14 -2.62
CA CYS A 119 1.96 -17.66 -3.99
C CYS A 119 2.88 -18.41 -4.95
N ALA A 120 4.18 -18.50 -4.66
CA ALA A 120 5.19 -19.20 -5.45
C ALA A 120 4.83 -20.67 -5.72
N ALA A 121 4.18 -21.33 -4.77
CA ALA A 121 3.75 -22.72 -4.88
C ALA A 121 2.49 -22.93 -5.74
N LEU A 122 1.78 -21.87 -6.16
CA LEU A 122 0.59 -22.01 -7.00
C LEU A 122 0.93 -22.58 -8.38
N PRO A 123 0.14 -23.54 -8.90
CA PRO A 123 0.34 -24.05 -10.25
C PRO A 123 0.01 -22.98 -11.30
N VAL A 124 0.58 -23.13 -12.50
CA VAL A 124 0.30 -22.27 -13.67
C VAL A 124 0.10 -23.17 -14.90
N THR A 125 -0.85 -24.10 -14.82
CA THR A 125 -1.18 -25.04 -15.91
C THR A 125 -2.46 -24.69 -16.66
N THR A 126 -3.16 -23.63 -16.22
CA THR A 126 -4.32 -23.05 -16.91
C THR A 126 -4.32 -21.51 -16.81
N PRO A 127 -5.07 -20.80 -17.67
CA PRO A 127 -5.23 -19.35 -17.54
C PRO A 127 -5.89 -18.88 -16.22
N ASP A 128 -6.74 -19.72 -15.60
CA ASP A 128 -7.34 -19.40 -14.30
C ASP A 128 -6.32 -19.54 -13.16
N GLU A 129 -5.50 -20.58 -13.20
CA GLU A 129 -4.38 -20.80 -12.29
C GLU A 129 -3.33 -19.68 -12.42
N PHE A 130 -2.99 -19.28 -13.64
CA PHE A 130 -2.17 -18.09 -13.90
C PHE A 130 -2.76 -16.82 -13.28
N ALA A 131 -4.07 -16.61 -13.43
CA ALA A 131 -4.70 -15.43 -12.85
C ALA A 131 -4.71 -15.48 -11.32
N ALA A 132 -4.89 -16.66 -10.72
CA ALA A 132 -4.82 -16.87 -9.27
C ALA A 132 -3.40 -16.60 -8.73
N CYS A 133 -2.39 -17.05 -9.46
CA CYS A 133 -0.99 -16.74 -9.18
C CYS A 133 -0.75 -15.22 -9.13
N LEU A 134 -1.14 -14.48 -10.18
CA LEU A 134 -0.94 -13.04 -10.22
C LEU A 134 -1.76 -12.28 -9.19
N THR A 135 -2.99 -12.70 -8.86
CA THR A 135 -3.77 -12.05 -7.79
C THR A 135 -3.24 -12.37 -6.41
N CYS A 136 -2.58 -13.52 -6.21
CA CYS A 136 -1.90 -13.85 -4.95
C CYS A 136 -0.79 -12.84 -4.65
N TRP A 137 0.18 -12.70 -5.56
CA TRP A 137 1.28 -11.73 -5.46
C TRP A 137 0.76 -10.30 -5.37
N LYS A 138 -0.16 -9.90 -6.26
CA LYS A 138 -0.78 -8.56 -6.22
C LYS A 138 -1.45 -8.25 -4.88
N GLY A 139 -1.98 -9.27 -4.20
CA GLY A 139 -2.62 -9.13 -2.89
C GLY A 139 -1.60 -9.01 -1.75
N ALA A 140 -0.49 -9.73 -1.85
CA ALA A 140 0.63 -9.68 -0.91
C ALA A 140 1.27 -8.27 -0.91
N GLU A 141 1.69 -7.78 -2.08
CA GLU A 141 2.21 -6.40 -2.28
C GLU A 141 1.25 -5.31 -1.82
N ALA A 142 -0.05 -5.49 -2.13
CA ALA A 142 -1.05 -4.52 -1.72
C ALA A 142 -1.24 -4.52 -0.20
N SER A 143 -1.04 -5.65 0.48
CA SER A 143 -1.14 -5.78 1.94
C SER A 143 0.09 -5.18 2.62
N GLU A 144 1.28 -5.42 2.07
CA GLU A 144 2.51 -4.75 2.48
C GLU A 144 2.37 -3.23 2.42
N LEU A 145 1.93 -2.67 1.28
CA LEU A 145 1.70 -1.24 1.14
C LEU A 145 0.75 -0.71 2.23
N ILE A 146 -0.28 -1.49 2.59
CA ILE A 146 -1.22 -1.11 3.66
C ILE A 146 -0.52 -1.14 5.01
N ALA A 147 0.25 -2.18 5.33
CA ALA A 147 0.96 -2.31 6.60
C ALA A 147 2.00 -1.20 6.79
N LEU A 148 2.75 -0.87 5.74
CA LEU A 148 3.65 0.27 5.71
C LEU A 148 2.89 1.58 5.98
N LEU A 149 1.75 1.78 5.31
CA LEU A 149 0.97 3.01 5.37
C LEU A 149 0.03 3.13 6.59
N TYR A 150 -0.26 2.05 7.29
CA TYR A 150 -0.99 2.02 8.56
C TYR A 150 -0.09 1.40 9.61
N ALA A 151 1.03 2.06 9.90
CA ALA A 151 2.07 1.55 10.78
C ALA A 151 1.56 1.01 12.14
N SER A 152 0.54 1.65 12.74
CA SER A 152 -0.07 1.20 14.00
C SER A 152 -0.96 -0.05 13.89
N HIS A 153 -1.20 -0.54 12.67
CA HIS A 153 -1.89 -1.81 12.38
C HIS A 153 -1.03 -2.74 11.53
N ALA A 154 0.26 -2.44 11.31
CA ALA A 154 1.11 -3.20 10.40
C ALA A 154 1.09 -4.70 10.71
N SER A 155 1.34 -5.06 11.97
CA SER A 155 1.37 -6.47 12.39
C SER A 155 -0.01 -7.13 12.23
N GLU A 156 -1.08 -6.44 12.57
CA GLU A 156 -2.45 -6.94 12.42
C GLU A 156 -2.81 -7.21 10.95
N VAL A 157 -2.54 -6.23 10.07
CA VAL A 157 -2.77 -6.31 8.63
C VAL A 157 -2.03 -7.50 8.02
N CYS A 158 -0.80 -7.75 8.49
CA CYS A 158 0.02 -8.86 8.00
C CYS A 158 -0.21 -10.18 8.75
N GLY A 159 -1.19 -10.26 9.65
CA GLY A 159 -1.52 -11.51 10.35
C GLY A 159 -0.51 -11.94 11.41
N GLY A 160 0.23 -10.98 11.98
CA GLY A 160 1.10 -11.14 13.15
C GLY A 160 2.59 -11.10 12.85
N SER A 161 3.03 -11.31 11.61
CA SER A 161 4.43 -11.20 11.20
C SER A 161 4.59 -10.22 10.05
N LEU A 162 5.76 -9.58 9.98
CA LEU A 162 6.12 -8.61 8.92
C LEU A 162 7.34 -9.05 8.12
N ASP A 163 7.92 -10.19 8.45
CA ASP A 163 9.02 -10.82 7.70
C ASP A 163 8.46 -11.79 6.64
N GLU A 164 9.35 -12.53 5.96
CA GLU A 164 9.03 -13.60 5.00
C GLU A 164 8.06 -14.68 5.56
N GLY A 165 7.88 -14.74 6.88
CA GLY A 165 6.93 -15.63 7.54
C GLY A 165 5.49 -15.12 7.55
N SER A 166 5.24 -13.87 7.11
CA SER A 166 3.93 -13.23 7.08
C SER A 166 2.90 -14.08 6.32
N PRO A 167 1.74 -14.44 6.91
CA PRO A 167 0.71 -15.20 6.20
C PRO A 167 -0.11 -14.35 5.21
N VAL A 168 0.04 -13.02 5.21
CA VAL A 168 -0.82 -12.10 4.44
C VAL A 168 -0.06 -11.14 3.53
N CYS A 169 1.04 -10.56 4.02
CA CYS A 169 1.83 -9.58 3.28
C CYS A 169 3.03 -10.24 2.60
N SER A 170 3.55 -9.58 1.58
CA SER A 170 4.96 -9.70 1.21
C SER A 170 5.83 -9.19 2.36
N ASP A 171 7.10 -9.58 2.40
CA ASP A 171 7.97 -9.23 3.53
C ASP A 171 8.29 -7.74 3.53
N LEU A 172 8.09 -7.08 4.67
CA LEU A 172 8.58 -5.71 4.85
C LEU A 172 10.05 -5.82 5.27
N ASP A 173 10.99 -5.35 4.45
CA ASP A 173 12.43 -5.52 4.67
C ASP A 173 12.86 -5.13 6.11
N CYS A 174 12.63 -3.86 6.48
CA CYS A 174 13.16 -3.25 7.69
C CYS A 174 12.07 -2.90 8.70
N THR A 175 11.68 -3.88 9.51
CA THR A 175 10.51 -3.77 10.42
C THR A 175 10.87 -3.40 11.86
N THR A 176 12.15 -3.16 12.17
CA THR A 176 12.62 -2.86 13.54
C THR A 176 13.10 -1.40 13.68
N PRO A 177 12.63 -0.66 14.70
CA PRO A 177 11.63 -1.06 15.69
C PRO A 177 10.20 -1.09 15.12
N LEU A 178 9.41 -2.05 15.58
CA LEU A 178 7.99 -2.17 15.24
C LEU A 178 7.23 -0.99 15.87
N PRO A 179 6.47 -0.20 15.08
CA PRO A 179 5.62 0.85 15.62
C PRO A 179 4.59 0.29 16.60
N GLU A 180 4.20 1.08 17.59
CA GLU A 180 3.22 0.67 18.58
C GLU A 180 1.88 0.30 17.93
N GLN A 181 1.47 -0.96 18.09
CA GLN A 181 0.23 -1.47 17.49
C GLN A 181 -0.97 -1.07 18.35
N HIS A 182 -1.83 -0.17 17.85
CA HIS A 182 -3.01 0.29 18.58
C HIS A 182 -4.00 1.08 17.72
N ASP A 183 -5.25 1.09 18.19
CA ASP A 183 -6.28 2.00 17.70
C ASP A 183 -5.97 3.45 18.11
N LEU A 184 -5.95 4.36 17.13
CA LEU A 184 -5.63 5.76 17.39
C LEU A 184 -6.81 6.59 17.94
N GLY A 185 -8.02 6.04 17.98
CA GLY A 185 -9.25 6.74 18.35
C GLY A 185 -9.59 7.91 17.40
N ASP A 186 -10.59 8.72 17.76
CA ASP A 186 -10.91 9.97 17.02
C ASP A 186 -9.95 11.11 17.43
N THR A 187 -8.67 10.94 17.12
CA THR A 187 -7.60 11.88 17.49
C THR A 187 -7.00 12.60 16.28
N ALA A 188 -6.27 13.69 16.53
CA ALA A 188 -5.51 14.37 15.49
C ALA A 188 -4.33 13.52 14.95
N GLU A 189 -3.91 12.49 15.69
CA GLU A 189 -2.94 11.51 15.21
C GLU A 189 -3.59 10.58 14.18
N ASN A 190 -4.78 10.05 14.49
CA ASN A 190 -5.58 9.27 13.55
C ASN A 190 -5.83 10.02 12.23
N ASP A 191 -6.21 11.31 12.32
CA ASP A 191 -6.41 12.13 11.13
C ASP A 191 -5.14 12.28 10.27
N CYS A 192 -3.96 12.34 10.89
CA CYS A 192 -2.68 12.36 10.20
C CYS A 192 -2.36 10.99 9.57
N GLN A 193 -2.47 9.90 10.31
CA GLN A 193 -2.20 8.55 9.79
C GLN A 193 -3.12 8.22 8.60
N ARG A 194 -4.44 8.44 8.75
CA ARG A 194 -5.41 8.27 7.66
C ARG A 194 -5.10 9.13 6.44
N ALA A 195 -4.55 10.33 6.65
CA ALA A 195 -4.13 11.20 5.55
C ALA A 195 -2.90 10.65 4.84
N ILE A 196 -1.90 10.15 5.58
CA ILE A 196 -0.73 9.45 5.03
C ILE A 196 -1.20 8.26 4.20
N SER A 197 -2.00 7.35 4.75
CA SER A 197 -2.38 6.13 4.04
C SER A 197 -3.22 6.39 2.81
N LYS A 198 -4.19 7.32 2.89
CA LYS A 198 -5.02 7.69 1.72
C LYS A 198 -4.21 8.40 0.65
N ALA A 199 -3.28 9.28 1.05
CA ALA A 199 -2.42 9.98 0.12
C ALA A 199 -1.44 9.01 -0.56
N GLY A 200 -0.80 8.13 0.22
CA GLY A 200 0.09 7.07 -0.26
C GLY A 200 -0.59 6.16 -1.27
N VAL A 201 -1.70 5.51 -0.91
CA VAL A 201 -2.45 4.66 -1.85
C VAL A 201 -2.91 5.42 -3.10
N LEU A 202 -3.35 6.68 -2.95
CA LEU A 202 -3.75 7.47 -4.11
C LEU A 202 -2.55 7.81 -5.00
N TYR A 203 -1.37 8.04 -4.42
CA TYR A 203 -0.12 8.26 -5.12
C TYR A 203 0.29 7.01 -5.90
N THR A 204 0.38 5.84 -5.25
CA THR A 204 0.64 4.53 -5.88
C THR A 204 -0.25 4.30 -7.10
N LEU A 205 -1.57 4.41 -6.93
CA LEU A 205 -2.54 4.22 -8.02
C LEU A 205 -2.42 5.26 -9.15
N LYS A 206 -2.01 6.50 -8.83
CA LYS A 206 -1.80 7.58 -9.81
C LYS A 206 -0.46 7.46 -10.52
N ARG A 207 0.53 6.81 -9.92
CA ARG A 207 1.82 6.51 -10.52
C ARG A 207 1.72 5.31 -11.47
N GLN A 208 1.18 4.20 -10.99
CA GLN A 208 1.07 2.95 -11.74
C GLN A 208 0.24 3.10 -13.01
N LYS A 209 -0.95 3.69 -12.93
CA LYS A 209 -1.89 3.72 -14.06
C LYS A 209 -1.35 4.43 -15.32
N PRO A 210 -0.69 5.60 -15.24
CA PRO A 210 -0.02 6.20 -16.39
C PRO A 210 1.13 5.36 -16.95
N LEU A 211 1.92 4.69 -16.10
CA LEU A 211 2.98 3.79 -16.51
C LEU A 211 2.42 2.56 -17.26
N GLU A 212 1.40 1.90 -16.71
CA GLU A 212 0.67 0.80 -17.37
C GLU A 212 0.19 1.21 -18.78
N LYS A 213 -0.34 2.42 -18.93
CA LYS A 213 -0.79 2.92 -20.25
C LYS A 213 0.35 3.08 -21.24
N CYS A 214 1.51 3.54 -20.79
CA CYS A 214 2.69 3.68 -21.63
C CYS A 214 3.24 2.29 -22.03
N LEU A 215 3.30 1.35 -21.08
CA LEU A 215 3.76 -0.01 -21.33
C LEU A 215 2.80 -0.78 -22.27
N LEU A 216 1.48 -0.58 -22.14
CA LEU A 216 0.48 -1.18 -23.02
C LEU A 216 0.56 -0.72 -24.49
N ILE A 217 1.23 0.39 -24.78
CA ILE A 217 1.47 0.85 -26.16
C ILE A 217 2.90 0.52 -26.65
N GLY A 218 3.62 -0.35 -25.94
CA GLY A 218 4.94 -0.83 -26.32
C GLY A 218 6.11 -0.01 -25.76
N GLY A 219 5.88 0.87 -24.79
CA GLY A 219 6.96 1.52 -24.05
C GLY A 219 7.75 0.54 -23.18
N THR A 220 8.94 0.95 -22.76
CA THR A 220 9.75 0.29 -21.73
C THR A 220 9.78 1.14 -20.46
N LYS A 221 10.23 0.59 -19.32
CA LYS A 221 10.49 1.35 -18.08
C LYS A 221 11.22 2.68 -18.38
N ALA A 222 12.36 2.57 -19.08
CA ALA A 222 13.18 3.72 -19.43
C ALA A 222 12.45 4.73 -20.33
N SER A 223 11.78 4.27 -21.40
CA SER A 223 11.09 5.21 -22.32
C SER A 223 9.88 5.88 -21.67
N CYS A 224 9.15 5.16 -20.82
CA CYS A 224 8.00 5.70 -20.10
C CYS A 224 8.44 6.74 -19.08
N LEU A 225 9.46 6.45 -18.28
CA LEU A 225 10.00 7.42 -17.33
C LEU A 225 10.70 8.60 -18.02
N ALA A 226 11.15 8.47 -19.26
CA ALA A 226 11.68 9.60 -20.03
C ALA A 226 10.59 10.51 -20.66
N ASP A 227 9.32 10.09 -20.70
CA ASP A 227 8.24 10.88 -21.31
C ASP A 227 7.92 12.12 -20.43
N PRO A 228 8.09 13.36 -20.96
CA PRO A 228 7.87 14.59 -20.19
C PRO A 228 6.41 14.79 -19.75
N VAL A 229 5.45 14.30 -20.54
CA VAL A 229 4.01 14.35 -20.20
C VAL A 229 3.72 13.38 -19.06
N LEU A 230 4.39 12.23 -19.04
CA LEU A 230 4.29 11.27 -17.95
C LEU A 230 4.94 11.83 -16.68
N GLN A 231 6.16 12.35 -16.77
CA GLN A 231 6.88 13.01 -15.67
C GLN A 231 6.04 14.10 -15.00
N LEU A 232 5.37 14.96 -15.78
CA LEU A 232 4.48 15.98 -15.23
C LEU A 232 3.29 15.39 -14.44
N LYS A 233 2.74 14.25 -14.87
CA LYS A 233 1.66 13.56 -14.14
C LYS A 233 2.16 12.94 -12.84
N LEU A 234 3.37 12.36 -12.85
CA LEU A 234 4.00 11.76 -11.67
C LEU A 234 4.32 12.84 -10.64
N ALA A 235 5.01 13.91 -11.04
CA ALA A 235 5.31 15.06 -10.17
C ALA A 235 4.04 15.70 -9.58
N LYS A 236 2.96 15.79 -10.37
CA LYS A 236 1.66 16.27 -9.87
C LYS A 236 1.06 15.32 -8.82
N ALA A 237 1.17 14.02 -9.01
CA ALA A 237 0.67 13.04 -8.04
C ALA A 237 1.46 13.14 -6.73
N GLU A 238 2.79 13.23 -6.81
CA GLU A 238 3.70 13.43 -5.69
C GLU A 238 3.36 14.72 -4.92
N THR A 239 3.29 15.86 -5.60
CA THR A 239 2.94 17.16 -5.00
C THR A 239 1.59 17.10 -4.28
N GLN A 240 0.59 16.43 -4.88
CA GLN A 240 -0.73 16.26 -4.27
C GLN A 240 -0.67 15.42 -2.99
N LYS A 241 0.12 14.34 -2.99
CA LYS A 241 0.36 13.52 -1.80
C LYS A 241 1.02 14.34 -0.70
N GLN A 242 2.14 14.98 -1.01
CA GLN A 242 2.89 15.85 -0.07
C GLN A 242 1.99 16.91 0.56
N THR A 243 1.19 17.61 -0.26
CA THR A 243 0.25 18.63 0.20
C THR A 243 -0.79 18.06 1.19
N VAL A 244 -1.37 16.89 0.89
CA VAL A 244 -2.36 16.27 1.78
C VAL A 244 -1.73 15.88 3.12
N ILE A 245 -0.55 15.27 3.10
CA ILE A 245 0.15 14.84 4.32
C ILE A 245 0.53 16.07 5.17
N LYS A 246 1.21 17.07 4.60
CA LYS A 246 1.60 18.29 5.32
C LYS A 246 0.41 19.01 5.95
N ASN A 247 -0.71 19.12 5.22
CA ASN A 247 -1.91 19.80 5.71
C ASN A 247 -2.59 19.06 6.88
N LYS A 248 -2.45 17.74 6.97
CA LYS A 248 -3.12 16.93 8.01
C LYS A 248 -2.22 16.57 9.18
N CYS A 249 -0.93 16.45 8.93
CA CYS A 249 0.06 16.08 9.94
C CYS A 249 0.74 17.27 10.60
N GLY A 250 0.73 18.46 9.98
CA GLY A 250 1.40 19.64 10.53
C GLY A 250 2.91 19.40 10.69
N ASN A 251 3.42 19.54 11.91
CA ASN A 251 4.83 19.35 12.24
C ASN A 251 5.10 18.06 13.03
N ARG A 252 4.24 17.03 12.88
CA ARG A 252 4.43 15.75 13.57
C ARG A 252 5.66 15.03 13.03
N ALA A 253 6.57 14.63 13.93
CA ALA A 253 7.67 13.75 13.59
C ALA A 253 7.23 12.28 13.68
N PRO A 254 7.66 11.39 12.78
CA PRO A 254 7.46 9.95 12.94
C PRO A 254 8.17 9.45 14.20
N SER A 255 7.56 8.48 14.88
CA SER A 255 8.23 7.70 15.91
C SER A 255 7.53 6.36 16.14
N ALA A 256 8.30 5.28 16.33
CA ALA A 256 7.76 3.96 16.61
C ALA A 256 7.02 3.91 17.95
N THR A 257 7.47 4.71 18.92
CA THR A 257 6.84 4.84 20.22
C THR A 257 6.36 6.27 20.41
N THR A 258 5.06 6.50 20.40
CA THR A 258 4.55 7.83 20.69
C THR A 258 4.61 8.14 22.17
N THR A 259 4.94 9.38 22.49
CA THR A 259 5.01 9.83 23.88
C THR A 259 3.64 9.84 24.51
N PHE A 260 3.51 9.16 25.65
CA PHE A 260 2.33 9.21 26.50
C PHE A 260 2.69 9.66 27.91
N CYS A 261 1.71 10.18 28.64
CA CYS A 261 1.84 10.49 30.04
C CYS A 261 0.80 9.72 30.85
N CYS A 262 1.22 9.03 31.90
CA CYS A 262 0.29 8.36 32.80
C CYS A 262 -0.19 9.32 33.88
N LYS A 263 -1.48 9.71 33.84
CA LYS A 263 -2.08 10.65 34.79
C LYS A 263 -2.83 9.89 35.87
N CYS A 264 -2.42 10.02 37.12
CA CYS A 264 -2.91 9.22 38.24
C CYS A 264 -3.42 10.05 39.43
N GLY A 265 -4.40 9.49 40.13
CA GLY A 265 -4.92 10.02 41.39
C GLY A 265 -5.74 11.31 41.26
N THR A 266 -6.21 11.83 42.40
CA THR A 266 -7.06 13.03 42.48
C THR A 266 -6.30 14.34 42.23
N GLY A 267 -4.97 14.32 42.43
CA GLY A 267 -4.09 15.47 42.25
C GLY A 267 -3.65 15.76 40.82
N ASN A 268 -4.10 14.96 39.84
CA ASN A 268 -3.64 15.02 38.45
C ASN A 268 -2.11 14.85 38.31
N GLN A 269 -1.48 14.09 39.22
CA GLN A 269 -0.05 13.86 39.18
C GLN A 269 0.28 12.90 38.04
N CYS A 270 1.34 13.18 37.30
CA CYS A 270 1.86 12.23 36.34
C CYS A 270 2.79 11.22 37.04
N MET A 271 2.73 9.98 36.57
CA MET A 271 3.64 8.91 36.94
C MET A 271 4.46 8.52 35.73
N VAL A 272 5.76 8.37 35.92
CA VAL A 272 6.65 7.79 34.90
C VAL A 272 6.43 6.29 34.91
N ILE A 273 5.74 5.78 33.90
CA ILE A 273 5.49 4.36 33.68
C ILE A 273 6.13 3.97 32.35
N ALA A 274 6.68 2.76 32.27
CA ALA A 274 7.42 2.29 31.11
C ALA A 274 6.54 2.09 29.86
N ASP A 275 5.27 1.69 30.04
CA ASP A 275 4.37 1.35 28.93
C ASP A 275 2.90 1.72 29.22
N ARG A 276 2.09 1.80 28.15
CA ARG A 276 0.68 2.19 28.22
C ARG A 276 -0.19 1.17 28.94
N ALA A 277 0.08 -0.12 28.77
CA ALA A 277 -0.71 -1.18 29.37
C ALA A 277 -0.62 -1.12 30.91
N THR A 278 0.59 -0.89 31.43
CA THR A 278 0.84 -0.66 32.85
C THR A 278 0.09 0.59 33.34
N CYS A 279 0.10 1.67 32.55
CA CYS A 279 -0.67 2.86 32.90
C CYS A 279 -2.19 2.60 32.95
N ALA A 280 -2.75 1.97 31.91
CA ALA A 280 -4.16 1.65 31.82
C ALA A 280 -4.61 0.65 32.89
N GLY A 281 -3.74 -0.28 33.30
CA GLY A 281 -3.99 -1.26 34.35
C GLY A 281 -3.85 -0.70 35.77
N THR A 282 -3.20 0.45 35.95
CA THR A 282 -3.02 1.04 37.29
C THR A 282 -4.30 1.74 37.73
N ALA A 283 -4.87 1.30 38.86
CA ALA A 283 -6.12 1.83 39.38
C ALA A 283 -6.04 3.36 39.63
N GLY A 284 -6.99 4.11 39.06
CA GLY A 284 -7.02 5.57 39.17
C GLY A 284 -6.05 6.30 38.24
N CYS A 285 -5.42 5.59 37.29
CA CYS A 285 -4.61 6.16 36.23
C CYS A 285 -5.35 6.23 34.89
N THR A 286 -4.92 7.15 34.04
CA THR A 286 -5.41 7.33 32.67
C THR A 286 -4.25 7.68 31.76
N VAL A 287 -4.17 7.05 30.59
CA VAL A 287 -3.20 7.40 29.56
C VAL A 287 -3.56 8.76 28.96
N GLN A 288 -2.57 9.61 28.77
CA GLN A 288 -2.69 10.90 28.10
C GLN A 288 -1.77 10.91 26.87
N GLU A 289 -2.35 10.70 25.69
CA GLU A 289 -1.61 10.65 24.43
C GLU A 289 -0.98 11.99 24.06
N GLY A 290 0.21 11.93 23.44
CA GLY A 290 0.96 13.11 22.99
C GLY A 290 1.41 14.01 24.14
N LYS A 291 1.53 13.47 25.35
CA LYS A 291 2.01 14.17 26.54
C LYS A 291 3.22 13.48 27.14
N SER A 292 3.98 14.20 27.93
CA SER A 292 5.08 13.66 28.73
C SER A 292 4.90 14.07 30.18
N CYS A 293 5.45 13.26 31.10
CA CYS A 293 5.47 13.60 32.51
C CYS A 293 6.61 14.59 32.79
N ASP A 294 6.28 15.83 33.17
CA ASP A 294 7.29 16.79 33.59
C ASP A 294 7.78 16.42 35.00
N GLY A 295 9.02 15.97 35.13
CA GLY A 295 9.63 15.58 36.39
C GLY A 295 9.71 16.70 37.43
N GLY A 296 9.65 17.97 37.02
CA GLY A 296 9.65 19.11 37.94
C GLY A 296 8.28 19.39 38.56
N THR A 297 7.23 19.41 37.74
CA THR A 297 5.86 19.74 38.21
C THR A 297 4.98 18.53 38.50
N LEU A 298 5.43 17.32 38.12
CA LEU A 298 4.64 16.09 38.15
C LEU A 298 3.31 16.25 37.41
N LYS A 299 3.30 16.98 36.30
CA LYS A 299 2.11 17.14 35.45
C LYS A 299 2.35 16.59 34.06
N CYS A 300 1.29 16.11 33.43
CA CYS A 300 1.31 15.81 32.00
C CYS A 300 1.35 17.12 31.22
N VAL A 301 2.49 17.40 30.60
CA VAL A 301 2.69 18.54 29.70
C VAL A 301 2.61 18.07 28.25
N PRO A 302 2.25 18.93 27.29
CA PRO A 302 2.34 18.59 25.86
C PRO A 302 3.73 18.05 25.54
N GLY A 303 3.78 16.85 24.97
CA GLY A 303 5.01 16.22 24.50
C GLY A 303 5.39 16.72 23.11
N PRO A 304 6.48 16.20 22.53
CA PRO A 304 6.76 16.41 21.12
C PRO A 304 5.58 15.93 20.27
N HIS A 305 5.19 16.75 19.29
CA HIS A 305 4.16 16.37 18.34
C HIS A 305 4.72 15.21 17.48
N THR A 306 4.29 14.00 17.79
CA THR A 306 4.72 12.77 17.10
C THR A 306 3.53 12.10 16.42
N ILE A 307 3.82 11.16 15.53
CA ILE A 307 2.86 10.20 14.99
C ILE A 307 3.47 8.80 15.11
N THR A 308 2.65 7.84 15.54
CA THR A 308 3.03 6.43 15.60
C THR A 308 3.31 5.93 14.19
N TRP A 309 4.59 5.74 13.90
CA TRP A 309 5.11 5.39 12.58
C TRP A 309 6.47 4.71 12.69
N TRP A 310 7.01 4.21 11.59
CA TRP A 310 8.36 3.65 11.56
C TRP A 310 9.43 4.69 11.93
N ASP A 311 10.45 4.28 12.69
CA ASP A 311 11.65 5.11 12.96
C ASP A 311 12.63 5.10 11.78
N ASN A 312 12.59 4.04 10.97
CA ASN A 312 13.36 3.88 9.74
C ASN A 312 12.39 3.49 8.62
N CYS A 313 12.63 3.93 7.39
CA CYS A 313 11.79 3.53 6.27
C CYS A 313 11.85 2.01 6.09
N PRO A 314 10.71 1.29 6.10
CA PRO A 314 10.73 -0.16 6.11
C PRO A 314 11.10 -0.76 4.74
N GLU A 315 10.78 -0.08 3.64
CA GLU A 315 11.21 -0.49 2.30
C GLU A 315 12.66 -0.08 2.04
N ASN A 316 13.60 -1.01 2.18
CA ASN A 316 15.02 -0.73 1.98
C ASN A 316 15.86 -2.00 1.79
N ASP A 317 16.73 -1.98 0.77
CA ASP A 317 17.75 -3.00 0.54
C ASP A 317 18.71 -3.25 1.74
N THR A 318 18.77 -2.33 2.71
CA THR A 318 19.66 -2.44 3.89
C THR A 318 18.94 -2.08 5.19
N CYS A 319 19.10 -2.92 6.23
CA CYS A 319 18.52 -2.67 7.55
C CYS A 319 19.56 -2.26 8.61
N PRO A 320 19.27 -1.24 9.46
CA PRO A 320 18.05 -0.44 9.44
C PRO A 320 17.99 0.47 8.21
N GLY A 321 16.78 0.66 7.65
CA GLY A 321 16.57 1.53 6.51
C GLY A 321 16.82 3.02 6.83
N THR A 322 16.47 3.90 5.89
CA THR A 322 16.67 5.36 6.07
C THR A 322 15.95 5.88 7.31
N THR A 323 16.69 6.45 8.26
CA THR A 323 16.12 7.02 9.50
C THR A 323 15.16 8.18 9.20
N LEU A 324 14.03 8.20 9.92
CA LEU A 324 12.96 9.17 9.77
C LEU A 324 12.93 10.10 10.99
N THR A 325 13.33 11.35 10.82
CA THR A 325 13.40 12.34 11.92
C THR A 325 12.37 13.46 11.77
N THR A 326 11.88 13.68 10.55
CA THR A 326 10.95 14.74 10.21
C THR A 326 9.76 14.21 9.41
N LEU A 327 8.71 15.04 9.29
CA LEU A 327 7.59 14.73 8.40
C LEU A 327 8.04 14.64 6.93
N ASP A 328 9.04 15.42 6.52
CA ASP A 328 9.57 15.37 5.16
C ASP A 328 10.30 14.04 4.90
N ASP A 329 10.99 13.49 5.89
CA ASP A 329 11.61 12.15 5.80
C ASP A 329 10.52 11.07 5.64
N LEU A 330 9.45 11.13 6.45
CA LEU A 330 8.31 10.22 6.29
C LEU A 330 7.68 10.33 4.90
N ILE A 331 7.48 11.56 4.42
CA ILE A 331 6.91 11.81 3.10
C ILE A 331 7.79 11.18 2.02
N ALA A 332 9.12 11.37 2.10
CA ALA A 332 10.07 10.77 1.18
C ALA A 332 10.02 9.24 1.24
N CYS A 333 9.96 8.66 2.44
CA CYS A 333 9.78 7.22 2.63
C CYS A 333 8.50 6.69 1.96
N VAL A 334 7.38 7.42 2.06
CA VAL A 334 6.14 7.05 1.35
C VAL A 334 6.33 7.13 -0.17
N ASP A 335 7.14 8.05 -0.69
CA ASP A 335 7.44 8.11 -2.13
C ASP A 335 8.29 6.91 -2.57
N THR A 336 9.38 6.63 -1.85
CA THR A 336 10.29 5.53 -2.22
C THR A 336 9.60 4.18 -2.15
N SER A 337 8.85 3.92 -1.08
CA SER A 337 8.15 2.64 -0.91
C SER A 337 7.02 2.46 -1.92
N ALA A 338 6.24 3.51 -2.19
CA ALA A 338 5.22 3.45 -3.24
C ALA A 338 5.82 3.31 -4.64
N ASP A 339 7.02 3.83 -4.87
CA ASP A 339 7.73 3.68 -6.14
C ASP A 339 8.28 2.26 -6.32
N ALA A 340 8.85 1.66 -5.27
CA ALA A 340 9.36 0.28 -5.23
C ALA A 340 8.23 -0.74 -5.47
N ILE A 341 7.16 -0.67 -4.67
CA ILE A 341 5.96 -1.50 -4.84
C ILE A 341 5.34 -1.32 -6.24
N VAL A 342 5.30 -0.11 -6.81
CA VAL A 342 4.82 0.07 -8.19
C VAL A 342 5.76 -0.61 -9.20
N ASP A 343 7.07 -0.61 -8.95
CA ASP A 343 8.05 -1.22 -9.81
C ASP A 343 7.94 -2.76 -9.83
N GLU A 344 7.80 -3.42 -8.67
CA GLU A 344 7.51 -4.86 -8.58
C GLU A 344 6.20 -5.20 -9.27
N LEU A 345 5.15 -4.43 -8.96
CA LEU A 345 3.83 -4.63 -9.53
C LEU A 345 3.79 -4.50 -11.04
N LEU A 346 4.59 -3.58 -11.61
CA LEU A 346 4.74 -3.43 -13.05
C LEU A 346 5.64 -4.52 -13.64
N ALA A 347 6.64 -5.00 -12.91
CA ALA A 347 7.47 -6.12 -13.35
C ALA A 347 6.69 -7.43 -13.45
N LEU A 348 5.82 -7.70 -12.48
CA LEU A 348 4.85 -8.80 -12.51
C LEU A 348 3.95 -8.72 -13.75
N GLN A 349 3.53 -7.51 -14.15
CA GLN A 349 2.58 -7.30 -15.25
C GLN A 349 3.23 -7.14 -16.63
N PHE A 350 4.50 -6.77 -16.70
CA PHE A 350 5.20 -6.47 -17.96
C PHE A 350 6.63 -7.05 -17.93
N PRO A 351 6.78 -8.38 -17.83
CA PRO A 351 8.07 -9.02 -17.57
C PRO A 351 9.15 -8.70 -18.61
N THR A 352 8.76 -8.36 -19.85
CA THR A 352 9.68 -8.01 -20.94
C THR A 352 10.00 -6.51 -21.03
N SER A 353 9.03 -5.64 -20.76
CA SER A 353 9.15 -4.18 -20.92
C SER A 353 9.51 -3.44 -19.62
N TYR A 354 9.34 -4.11 -18.49
CA TYR A 354 9.58 -3.60 -17.14
C TYR A 354 10.25 -4.68 -16.31
N PRO A 355 11.47 -5.14 -16.65
CA PRO A 355 12.11 -6.19 -15.86
C PRO A 355 12.22 -5.75 -14.40
N ALA A 356 12.00 -6.71 -13.49
CA ALA A 356 12.27 -6.50 -12.08
C ALA A 356 13.70 -5.96 -11.90
N ALA A 357 13.93 -5.18 -10.85
CA ALA A 357 15.30 -4.91 -10.44
C ALA A 357 16.00 -6.27 -10.31
N THR A 358 17.23 -6.37 -10.80
CA THR A 358 18.01 -7.58 -10.52
C THR A 358 18.18 -7.59 -9.02
N ALA A 359 17.56 -8.57 -8.35
CA ALA A 359 17.68 -8.72 -6.90
C ALA A 359 19.16 -8.54 -6.55
N SER A 360 19.45 -7.54 -5.73
CA SER A 360 20.78 -7.43 -5.15
C SER A 360 20.98 -8.75 -4.41
N PRO A 361 22.10 -9.48 -4.62
CA PRO A 361 22.27 -10.77 -4.00
C PRO A 361 22.05 -10.62 -2.49
N ASP A 362 21.00 -11.27 -1.96
CA ASP A 362 20.57 -11.09 -0.58
C ASP A 362 21.77 -11.16 0.35
N ALA A 363 21.88 -10.15 1.21
CA ALA A 363 22.79 -10.22 2.33
C ALA A 363 22.35 -11.42 3.17
N THR A 364 23.13 -12.51 3.12
CA THR A 364 22.85 -13.70 3.90
C THR A 364 22.55 -13.27 5.34
N PRO A 365 21.35 -13.57 5.88
CA PRO A 365 20.95 -13.06 7.18
C PRO A 365 22.01 -13.49 8.19
N THR A 366 22.63 -12.50 8.83
CA THR A 366 23.61 -12.78 9.88
C THR A 366 22.83 -13.28 11.08
N VAL A 367 22.78 -14.61 11.22
CA VAL A 367 22.15 -15.26 12.37
C VAL A 367 22.85 -14.73 13.62
N THR A 368 22.17 -13.88 14.39
CA THR A 368 22.71 -13.40 15.66
C THR A 368 22.71 -14.59 16.61
N PRO A 369 23.86 -15.07 17.10
CA PRO A 369 23.90 -16.22 17.98
C PRO A 369 23.15 -15.90 19.27
N THR A 370 22.19 -16.76 19.64
CA THR A 370 21.52 -16.69 20.94
C THR A 370 22.57 -16.84 22.05
N PRO A 371 22.63 -15.93 23.04
CA PRO A 371 23.54 -16.08 24.17
C PRO A 371 23.19 -17.36 24.96
N PRO A 372 24.20 -18.09 25.49
CA PRO A 372 24.01 -19.33 26.24
C PRO A 372 23.28 -19.15 27.57
#